data_AF-A0A3D2F387-F1
#
_entry.id   AF-A0A3D2F387-F1
#
_cell.length_a   1.000
_cell.length_b   1.000
_cell.length_c   1.000
_cell.angle_alpha   90.00
_cell.angle_beta   90.00
_cell.angle_gamma   90.00
#
_symmetry.space_group_name_H-M   'P 1'
#
loop_
_entity.id
_entity.type
_entity.pdbx_description
1 polymer ?
#
loop_
_entity_poly.entity_id
_entity_poly.type
_entity_poly.pdbx_seq_one_letter_code
_entity_poly.pdbx_strand_id
1 'polypeptide(L)'
;MRKVQTLCLIVQDGKILLGMKKRGFGQGRWNGFGGKVSDGEAVEVAAAREVLEEVSIVVNGLEEVGVVDFRFPNSEDIMEVHIFKPNSFSGEPQESEEMRPQWFGLDEIPFAEMWSDDEYWFPLFLNGKKFKGRFLFDSADNILEHELTELS
;
A
#
# COMPACT_ATOMS: atom_id res chain seq x y z
N MET A 1 -0.33 11.59 17.29
CA MET A 1 -0.14 10.17 17.70
C MET A 1 0.26 9.35 16.47
N ARG A 2 0.72 8.10 16.59
CA ARG A 2 0.97 7.25 15.40
C ARG A 2 -0.25 6.35 15.16
N LYS A 3 -0.73 6.29 13.92
CA LYS A 3 -1.79 5.40 13.44
C LYS A 3 -1.14 4.41 12.49
N VAL A 4 -1.04 3.15 12.92
CA VAL A 4 -0.39 2.09 12.17
C VAL A 4 -1.36 1.52 11.14
N GLN A 5 -0.89 1.43 9.90
CA GLN A 5 -1.61 0.83 8.79
C GLN A 5 -0.72 -0.14 8.02
N THR A 6 -1.35 -0.94 7.18
CA THR A 6 -0.70 -1.92 6.31
C THR A 6 -0.96 -1.59 4.85
N LEU A 7 -0.06 -2.06 3.99
CA LEU A 7 -0.25 -2.07 2.55
C LEU A 7 0.44 -3.30 1.98
N CYS A 8 -0.26 -4.11 1.21
CA CYS A 8 0.24 -5.34 0.62
C CYS A 8 0.25 -5.24 -0.89
N LEU A 9 1.40 -5.51 -1.50
CA LEU A 9 1.62 -5.46 -2.94
C LEU A 9 1.84 -6.88 -3.48
N ILE A 10 0.85 -7.36 -4.24
CA ILE A 10 0.83 -8.72 -4.77
C ILE A 10 1.35 -8.69 -6.21
N VAL A 11 2.43 -9.42 -6.47
CA VAL A 11 3.07 -9.53 -7.78
C VAL A 11 3.04 -10.98 -8.26
N GLN A 12 2.62 -11.20 -9.50
CA GLN A 12 2.61 -12.51 -10.15
C GLN A 12 2.95 -12.35 -11.63
N ASP A 13 3.84 -13.19 -12.16
CA ASP A 13 4.13 -13.32 -13.60
C ASP A 13 4.39 -11.98 -14.31
N GLY A 14 5.17 -11.10 -13.68
CA GLY A 14 5.50 -9.78 -14.23
C GLY A 14 4.31 -8.80 -14.26
N LYS A 15 3.33 -9.02 -13.39
CA LYS A 15 2.19 -8.12 -13.16
C LYS A 15 2.00 -7.84 -11.68
N ILE A 16 1.40 -6.70 -11.38
CA ILE A 16 0.99 -6.32 -10.03
C ILE A 16 -0.53 -6.19 -9.96
N LEU A 17 -1.10 -6.70 -8.87
CA LEU A 17 -2.52 -6.54 -8.57
C LEU A 17 -2.71 -5.24 -7.79
N LEU A 18 -3.53 -4.34 -8.33
CA LEU A 18 -3.95 -3.11 -7.66
C LEU A 18 -5.48 -3.09 -7.53
N GLY A 19 -5.99 -2.36 -6.55
CA GLY A 19 -7.42 -2.09 -6.40
C GLY A 19 -7.74 -0.62 -6.59
N MET A 20 -8.77 -0.33 -7.40
CA MET A 20 -9.35 1.00 -7.51
C MET A 20 -10.26 1.20 -6.29
N LYS A 21 -9.92 2.16 -5.45
CA LYS A 21 -10.67 2.42 -4.22
C LYS A 21 -12.00 3.08 -4.51
N LYS A 22 -13.09 2.42 -4.08
CA LYS A 22 -14.48 2.81 -4.38
C LYS A 22 -15.08 3.78 -3.37
N ARG A 23 -14.56 3.82 -2.14
CA ARG A 23 -15.06 4.67 -1.05
C ARG A 23 -13.97 5.04 -0.04
N GLY A 24 -14.22 6.07 0.76
CA GLY A 24 -13.35 6.48 1.87
C GLY A 24 -12.09 7.22 1.44
N PHE A 25 -11.10 7.27 2.33
CA PHE A 25 -9.84 7.97 2.09
C PHE A 25 -9.05 7.32 0.94
N GLY A 26 -8.72 8.10 -0.09
CA GLY A 26 -8.07 7.62 -1.31
C GLY A 26 -9.03 7.11 -2.39
N GLN A 27 -10.34 7.37 -2.27
CA GLN A 27 -11.32 7.04 -3.31
C GLN A 27 -10.89 7.58 -4.68
N GLY A 28 -11.04 6.76 -5.72
CA GLY A 28 -10.68 7.11 -7.09
C GLY A 28 -9.20 6.92 -7.42
N ARG A 29 -8.40 6.36 -6.50
CA ARG A 29 -6.99 6.00 -6.74
C ARG A 29 -6.80 4.48 -6.79
N TRP A 30 -5.88 4.04 -7.64
CA TRP A 30 -5.33 2.69 -7.59
C TRP A 30 -4.35 2.59 -6.43
N ASN A 31 -4.35 1.46 -5.71
CA ASN A 31 -3.40 1.19 -4.64
C ASN A 31 -3.20 -0.32 -4.42
N GLY A 32 -2.24 -0.70 -3.58
CA GLY A 32 -2.21 -2.00 -2.93
C GLY A 32 -3.37 -2.19 -1.94
N PHE A 33 -3.37 -3.32 -1.25
CA PHE A 33 -4.46 -3.71 -0.34
C PHE A 33 -4.04 -3.60 1.11
N GLY A 34 -4.85 -3.00 1.97
CA GLY A 34 -4.45 -2.76 3.34
C GLY A 34 -5.28 -1.73 4.08
N GLY A 35 -5.05 -1.65 5.39
CA GLY A 35 -5.88 -0.86 6.27
C GLY A 35 -5.31 -0.73 7.66
N LYS A 36 -6.18 -0.47 8.63
CA LYS A 36 -5.77 -0.15 10.01
C LYS A 36 -5.40 -1.42 10.76
N VAL A 37 -4.34 -1.32 11.57
CA VAL A 37 -4.00 -2.34 12.56
C VAL A 37 -4.87 -2.13 13.80
N SER A 38 -5.52 -3.20 14.28
CA SER A 38 -6.35 -3.15 15.48
C SER A 38 -5.50 -3.21 16.76
N ASP A 39 -6.07 -2.77 17.89
CA ASP A 39 -5.36 -2.79 19.17
C ASP A 39 -4.96 -4.23 19.57
N GLY A 40 -3.66 -4.46 19.73
CA GLY A 40 -3.09 -5.77 20.06
C GLY A 40 -2.97 -6.73 18.88
N GLU A 41 -3.34 -6.31 17.66
CA GLU A 41 -3.16 -7.09 16.42
C GLU A 41 -1.71 -6.96 15.93
N ALA A 42 -1.10 -8.07 15.52
CA ALA A 42 0.20 -8.03 14.84
C ALA A 42 0.03 -7.41 13.44
N VAL A 43 0.99 -6.58 13.03
CA VAL A 43 0.90 -5.82 11.77
C VAL A 43 0.77 -6.74 10.56
N GLU A 44 1.48 -7.87 10.55
CA GLU A 44 1.40 -8.88 9.50
C GLU A 44 0.05 -9.60 9.46
N VAL A 45 -0.58 -9.79 10.64
CA VAL A 45 -1.92 -10.38 10.74
C VAL A 45 -2.96 -9.41 10.18
N ALA A 46 -2.84 -8.12 10.49
CA ALA A 46 -3.68 -7.08 9.91
C ALA A 46 -3.54 -7.02 8.39
N ALA A 47 -2.31 -7.05 7.87
CA ALA A 47 -2.06 -7.07 6.42
C ALA A 47 -2.74 -8.26 5.72
N ALA A 48 -2.64 -9.46 6.30
CA ALA A 48 -3.31 -10.64 5.74
C ALA A 48 -4.84 -10.55 5.81
N ARG A 49 -5.39 -10.03 6.91
CA ARG A 49 -6.83 -9.80 7.10
C ARG A 49 -7.38 -8.82 6.05
N GLU A 50 -6.74 -7.66 5.89
CA GLU A 50 -7.17 -6.62 4.96
C GLU A 50 -7.16 -7.11 3.51
N VAL A 51 -6.14 -7.86 3.09
CA VAL A 51 -6.10 -8.47 1.75
C VAL A 51 -7.27 -9.44 1.54
N LEU A 52 -7.60 -10.25 2.56
CA LEU A 52 -8.73 -11.16 2.47
C LEU A 52 -10.06 -10.40 2.37
N GLU A 53 -10.25 -9.35 3.17
CA GLU A 53 -11.46 -8.53 3.21
C GLU A 53 -11.66 -7.72 1.93
N GLU A 54 -10.60 -7.09 1.40
CA GLU A 54 -10.69 -6.18 0.26
C GLU A 54 -10.75 -6.90 -1.09
N VAL A 55 -10.10 -8.07 -1.23
CA VAL A 55 -9.92 -8.73 -2.53
C VAL A 55 -10.09 -10.25 -2.53
N SER A 56 -10.49 -10.85 -1.40
CA SER A 56 -10.75 -12.31 -1.27
C SER A 56 -9.53 -13.20 -1.56
N ILE A 57 -8.32 -12.69 -1.32
CA ILE A 57 -7.07 -13.43 -1.51
C ILE A 57 -6.48 -13.82 -0.15
N VAL A 58 -5.95 -15.04 -0.07
CA VAL A 58 -5.18 -15.50 1.10
C VAL A 58 -3.69 -15.38 0.79
N VAL A 59 -2.98 -14.54 1.53
CA VAL A 59 -1.52 -14.32 1.39
C VAL A 59 -0.74 -15.12 2.43
N ASN A 60 0.46 -15.58 2.06
CA ASN A 60 1.35 -16.34 2.93
C ASN A 60 2.79 -15.83 2.85
N GLY A 61 3.50 -15.86 3.98
CA GLY A 61 4.89 -15.43 4.07
C GLY A 61 5.05 -13.96 3.69
N LEU A 62 4.44 -13.06 4.46
CA LEU A 62 4.56 -11.62 4.25
C LEU A 62 5.96 -11.14 4.66
N GLU A 63 6.67 -10.56 3.71
CA GLU A 63 7.92 -9.85 3.94
C GLU A 63 7.63 -8.35 4.05
N GLU A 64 8.04 -7.72 5.15
CA GLU A 64 8.06 -6.26 5.25
C GLU A 64 9.17 -5.70 4.35
N VAL A 65 8.76 -4.92 3.35
CA VAL A 65 9.64 -4.32 2.34
C VAL A 65 9.82 -2.82 2.57
N GLY A 66 8.95 -2.18 3.33
CA GLY A 66 9.19 -0.80 3.72
C GLY A 66 8.25 -0.25 4.77
N VAL A 67 8.64 0.88 5.32
CA VAL A 67 7.80 1.65 6.26
C VAL A 67 7.79 3.11 5.82
N VAL A 68 6.61 3.67 5.62
CA VAL A 68 6.45 5.05 5.16
C VAL A 68 5.56 5.83 6.14
N ASP A 69 6.09 6.94 6.65
CA ASP A 69 5.32 7.87 7.49
C ASP A 69 4.67 8.95 6.61
N PHE A 70 3.35 9.09 6.73
CA PHE A 70 2.59 10.13 6.06
C PHE A 70 2.06 11.17 7.04
N ARG A 71 2.18 12.44 6.66
CA ARG A 71 1.54 13.57 7.35
C ARG A 71 0.64 14.33 6.38
N PHE A 72 -0.55 14.66 6.85
CA PHE A 72 -1.55 15.42 6.11
C PHE A 72 -1.86 16.70 6.89
N PRO A 73 -2.18 17.83 6.23
CA PRO A 73 -2.24 19.13 6.88
C PRO A 73 -3.38 19.25 7.90
N ASN A 74 -4.41 18.40 7.79
CA ASN A 74 -5.57 18.39 8.67
C ASN A 74 -5.47 17.31 9.78
N SER A 75 -4.29 16.74 10.01
CA SER A 75 -4.06 15.68 10.99
C SER A 75 -2.76 15.93 11.77
N GLU A 76 -2.86 15.98 13.10
CA GLU A 76 -1.68 15.93 13.98
C GLU A 76 -1.11 14.50 14.11
N ASP A 77 -1.84 13.51 13.60
CA ASP A 77 -1.39 12.12 13.59
C ASP A 77 -0.48 11.82 12.41
N ILE A 78 0.53 11.00 12.68
CA ILE A 78 1.36 10.36 11.66
C ILE A 78 0.67 9.05 11.29
N MET A 79 0.44 8.84 10.00
CA MET A 79 0.02 7.55 9.48
C MET A 79 1.28 6.76 9.10
N GLU A 80 1.60 5.75 9.88
CA GLU A 80 2.74 4.86 9.66
C GLU A 80 2.26 3.65 8.88
N VAL A 81 2.68 3.52 7.62
CA VAL A 81 2.24 2.43 6.73
C VAL A 81 3.37 1.42 6.59
N HIS A 82 3.10 0.19 7.01
CA HIS A 82 3.97 -0.95 6.80
C HIS A 82 3.63 -1.63 5.48
N ILE A 83 4.59 -1.67 4.56
CA ILE A 83 4.43 -2.18 3.20
C ILE A 83 4.98 -3.60 3.15
N PHE A 84 4.16 -4.53 2.67
CA PHE A 84 4.44 -5.95 2.60
C PHE A 84 4.40 -6.49 1.19
N LYS A 85 5.21 -7.53 0.97
CA LYS A 85 5.16 -8.40 -0.19
C LYS A 85 4.92 -9.84 0.26
N PRO A 86 3.88 -10.54 -0.23
CA PRO A 86 3.70 -11.95 0.10
C PRO A 86 4.62 -12.83 -0.75
N ASN A 87 5.11 -13.92 -0.15
CA ASN A 87 5.86 -14.96 -0.85
C ASN A 87 4.96 -15.76 -1.80
N SER A 88 3.73 -16.02 -1.37
CA SER A 88 2.72 -16.70 -2.18
C SER A 88 1.32 -16.28 -1.76
N PHE A 89 0.35 -16.56 -2.63
CA PHE A 89 -1.05 -16.34 -2.34
C PHE A 89 -1.93 -17.43 -2.99
N SER A 90 -3.18 -17.51 -2.57
CA SER A 90 -4.20 -18.36 -3.17
C SER A 90 -5.56 -17.66 -3.21
N GLY A 91 -6.42 -18.12 -4.11
CA GLY A 91 -7.69 -17.47 -4.41
C GLY A 91 -7.63 -16.62 -5.68
N GLU A 92 -8.81 -16.22 -6.15
CA GLU A 92 -8.96 -15.34 -7.30
C GLU A 92 -9.37 -13.95 -6.80
N PRO A 93 -8.77 -12.86 -7.31
CA PRO A 93 -9.16 -11.51 -6.92
C PRO A 93 -10.64 -11.25 -7.19
N GLN A 94 -11.38 -10.78 -6.18
CA GLN A 94 -12.79 -10.41 -6.33
C GLN A 94 -13.01 -8.94 -5.98
N GLU A 95 -13.91 -8.29 -6.72
CA GLU A 95 -14.38 -6.95 -6.37
C GLU A 95 -15.18 -6.98 -5.07
N SER A 96 -14.82 -6.10 -4.14
CA SER A 96 -15.54 -5.89 -2.88
C SER A 96 -16.35 -4.59 -2.93
N GLU A 97 -17.00 -4.25 -1.82
CA GLU A 97 -17.59 -2.92 -1.65
C GLU A 97 -16.52 -1.81 -1.67
N GLU A 98 -15.28 -2.14 -1.30
CA GLU A 98 -14.20 -1.17 -1.08
C GLU A 98 -13.27 -1.05 -2.28
N MET A 99 -12.94 -2.16 -2.93
CA MET A 99 -11.88 -2.23 -3.94
C MET A 99 -12.34 -2.98 -5.18
N ARG A 100 -12.06 -2.40 -6.36
CA ARG A 100 -12.18 -3.09 -7.65
C ARG A 100 -10.79 -3.52 -8.13
N PRO A 101 -10.44 -4.82 -8.06
CA PRO A 101 -9.09 -5.29 -8.38
C PRO A 101 -8.83 -5.36 -9.89
N GLN A 102 -7.58 -5.12 -10.29
CA GLN A 102 -7.10 -5.26 -11.66
C GLN A 102 -5.59 -5.56 -11.67
N TRP A 103 -5.18 -6.44 -12.58
CA TRP A 103 -3.78 -6.70 -12.86
C TRP A 103 -3.22 -5.69 -13.86
N PHE A 104 -2.03 -5.16 -13.58
CA PHE A 104 -1.27 -4.27 -14.47
C PHE A 104 0.09 -4.88 -14.78
N GLY A 105 0.59 -4.70 -16.00
CA GLY A 105 2.00 -4.93 -16.30
C GLY A 105 2.89 -4.02 -15.46
N LEU A 106 4.10 -4.46 -15.09
CA LEU A 106 5.00 -3.64 -14.26
C LEU A 106 5.47 -2.36 -14.98
N ASP A 107 5.37 -2.30 -16.31
CA ASP A 107 5.62 -1.15 -17.17
C ASP A 107 4.35 -0.33 -17.50
N GLU A 108 3.17 -0.80 -17.06
CA GLU A 108 1.86 -0.20 -17.30
C GLU A 108 1.16 0.25 -16.01
N ILE A 109 1.92 0.42 -14.93
CA ILE A 109 1.40 0.87 -13.63
C ILE A 109 0.82 2.28 -13.79
N PRO A 110 -0.44 2.52 -13.38
CA PRO A 110 -1.14 3.76 -13.67
C PRO A 110 -0.81 4.86 -12.64
N PHE A 111 0.47 5.26 -12.51
CA PHE A 111 0.93 6.21 -11.49
C PHE A 111 0.13 7.53 -11.44
N ALA A 112 -0.33 8.03 -12.61
CA ALA A 112 -1.16 9.23 -12.69
C ALA A 112 -2.52 9.11 -11.99
N GLU A 113 -2.99 7.88 -11.74
CA GLU A 113 -4.22 7.54 -11.02
C GLU A 113 -3.92 6.92 -9.64
N MET A 114 -2.67 6.98 -9.16
CA MET A 114 -2.24 6.49 -7.85
C MET A 114 -1.98 7.64 -6.88
N TRP A 115 -1.46 7.35 -5.69
CA TRP A 115 -0.95 8.40 -4.82
C TRP A 115 0.37 8.94 -5.38
N SER A 116 0.61 10.25 -5.27
CA SER A 116 1.80 10.85 -5.88
C SER A 116 3.11 10.39 -5.26
N ASP A 117 3.11 9.89 -4.02
CA ASP A 117 4.30 9.34 -3.39
C ASP A 117 4.71 7.98 -3.96
N ASP A 118 3.77 7.26 -4.57
CA ASP A 118 4.03 5.95 -5.18
C ASP A 118 5.08 6.06 -6.29
N GLU A 119 5.15 7.18 -7.02
CA GLU A 119 6.18 7.43 -8.03
C GLU A 119 7.61 7.38 -7.46
N TYR A 120 7.78 7.58 -6.15
CA TYR A 120 9.08 7.62 -5.48
C TYR A 120 9.50 6.27 -4.92
N TRP A 121 8.64 5.62 -4.13
CA TRP A 121 9.01 4.40 -3.40
C TRP A 121 8.68 3.11 -4.16
N PHE A 122 7.69 3.13 -5.05
CA PHE A 122 7.27 1.94 -5.80
C PHE A 122 8.39 1.40 -6.73
N PRO A 123 9.23 2.24 -7.38
CA PRO A 123 10.40 1.76 -8.09
C PRO A 123 11.41 1.01 -7.21
N LEU A 124 11.57 1.38 -5.93
CA LEU A 124 12.43 0.63 -5.00
C LEU A 124 11.84 -0.75 -4.75
N PHE A 125 10.53 -0.83 -4.49
CA PHE A 125 9.80 -2.09 -4.36
C PHE A 125 9.97 -3.00 -5.58
N LEU A 126 9.78 -2.48 -6.79
CA LEU A 126 9.90 -3.25 -8.04
C LEU A 126 11.31 -3.80 -8.26
N ASN A 127 12.33 -3.08 -7.79
CA ASN A 127 13.73 -3.52 -7.85
C ASN A 127 14.14 -4.41 -6.66
N GLY A 128 13.18 -4.86 -5.85
CA GLY A 128 13.42 -5.75 -4.71
C GLY A 128 14.20 -5.08 -3.57
N LYS A 129 14.14 -3.75 -3.48
CA LYS A 129 14.82 -2.98 -2.43
C LYS A 129 13.90 -2.78 -1.24
N LYS A 130 14.50 -2.77 -0.05
CA LYS A 130 13.81 -2.33 1.17
C LYS A 130 13.98 -0.84 1.36
N PHE A 131 13.01 -0.18 1.98
CA PHE A 131 13.07 1.28 2.12
C PHE A 131 12.37 1.81 3.37
N LYS A 132 12.74 3.03 3.75
CA LYS A 132 12.00 3.85 4.71
C LYS A 132 11.73 5.21 4.10
N GLY A 133 10.51 5.71 4.29
CA GLY A 133 10.05 6.96 3.69
C GLY A 133 9.34 7.87 4.68
N ARG A 134 9.31 9.15 4.36
CA ARG A 134 8.43 10.14 4.97
C ARG A 134 7.91 11.07 3.89
N PHE A 135 6.61 11.35 3.91
CA PHE A 135 5.99 12.30 2.98
C PHE A 135 5.06 13.25 3.75
N LEU A 136 5.20 14.54 3.46
CA LEU A 136 4.30 15.59 3.93
C LEU A 136 3.44 16.06 2.76
N PHE A 137 2.14 15.95 2.93
CA PHE A 137 1.15 16.38 1.94
C PHE A 137 0.55 17.74 2.28
N ASP A 138 0.08 18.46 1.26
CA ASP A 138 -0.85 19.58 1.39
C ASP A 138 -2.32 19.11 1.32
N SER A 139 -3.28 20.06 1.31
CA SER A 139 -4.71 19.75 1.31
C SER A 139 -5.27 19.38 -0.06
N ALA A 140 -4.46 19.53 -1.10
CA ALA A 140 -4.74 19.11 -2.47
C ALA A 140 -3.97 17.83 -2.83
N ASP A 141 -3.45 17.11 -1.82
CA ASP A 141 -2.65 15.89 -1.95
C ASP A 141 -1.34 16.07 -2.76
N ASN A 142 -0.78 17.29 -2.81
CA ASN A 142 0.56 17.48 -3.35
C ASN A 142 1.62 17.21 -2.28
N ILE A 143 2.77 16.66 -2.68
CA ILE A 143 3.93 16.46 -1.80
C ILE A 143 4.62 17.80 -1.59
N LEU A 144 4.69 18.25 -0.33
CA LEU A 144 5.44 19.44 0.09
C LEU A 144 6.89 19.10 0.41
N GLU A 145 7.11 17.98 1.10
CA GLU A 145 8.42 17.51 1.53
C GLU A 145 8.44 15.97 1.51
N HIS A 146 9.59 15.39 1.18
CA HIS A 146 9.78 13.95 1.30
C HIS A 146 11.23 13.58 1.65
N GLU A 147 11.37 12.45 2.35
CA GLU A 147 12.63 11.75 2.58
C GLU A 147 12.41 10.29 2.19
N LEU A 148 13.32 9.71 1.41
CA LEU A 148 13.26 8.28 1.05
C LEU A 148 14.67 7.70 1.11
N THR A 149 14.82 6.60 1.84
CA THR A 149 16.10 5.92 2.06
C THR A 149 15.97 4.44 1.70
N GLU A 150 16.76 3.97 0.74
CA GLU A 150 16.97 2.54 0.50
C GLU A 150 17.73 1.93 1.68
N LEU A 151 17.29 0.76 2.13
CA LEU A 151 17.94 -0.02 3.16
C LEU A 151 18.81 -1.11 2.51
N SER A 152 20.03 -1.27 3.03
CA SER A 152 21.01 -2.29 2.62
C SER A 152 20.66 -3.68 3.10
#